data_AF-A0A2M7AP50-F1
#
_entry.id   AF-A0A2M7AP50-F1
#
_cell.length_a   1.000
_cell.length_b   1.000
_cell.length_c   1.000
_cell.angle_alpha   90.00
_cell.angle_beta   90.00
_cell.angle_gamma   90.00
#
_symmetry.space_group_name_H-M   'P 1'
#
loop_
_entity.id
_entity.type
_entity.pdbx_description
1 polymer ?
#
loop_
_entity_poly.entity_id
_entity_poly.type
_entity_poly.pdbx_seq_one_letter_code
_entity_poly.pdbx_strand_id
1 'polypeptide(L)'
;MPRLAIKLSPEEDRAFQEFIEENSGLHLEEHAIRSLAEVVGERIKAVKVESPHKYLNFLRFHPQGKEEFPQLLNLLTIKETYFFRNQPQFKVLREKILPEIIKRKTKERLYHSQLRLWSAGCSSGEEPYSLAMSIREVISNLKDWEIEILA
;
A
#
# COMPACT_ATOMS: atom_id res chain seq x y z
N MET A 1 5.71 -26.68 15.29
CA MET A 1 6.70 -27.35 14.42
C MET A 1 7.77 -26.34 14.05
N PRO A 2 9.07 -26.69 14.05
CA PRO A 2 10.12 -25.72 13.75
C PRO A 2 10.02 -25.30 12.28
N ARG A 3 9.96 -23.99 12.02
CA ARG A 3 10.05 -23.43 10.67
C ARG A 3 11.42 -23.81 10.12
N LEU A 4 11.51 -24.76 9.18
CA LEU A 4 12.69 -24.87 8.32
C LEU A 4 12.81 -23.54 7.59
N ALA A 5 13.76 -22.72 8.00
CA ALA A 5 14.09 -21.46 7.35
C ALA A 5 14.73 -21.81 6.01
N ILE A 6 14.01 -21.57 4.91
CA ILE A 6 14.61 -21.62 3.59
C ILE A 6 15.70 -20.55 3.55
N LYS A 7 16.90 -20.93 3.13
CA LYS A 7 17.99 -20.00 2.85
C LYS A 7 18.11 -19.91 1.34
N LEU A 8 17.99 -18.70 0.80
CA LEU A 8 18.34 -18.41 -0.58
C LEU A 8 19.85 -18.23 -0.67
N SER A 9 20.46 -18.79 -1.71
CA SER A 9 21.81 -18.40 -2.10
C SER A 9 21.81 -16.97 -2.67
N PRO A 10 22.97 -16.27 -2.70
CA PRO A 10 23.05 -14.93 -3.30
C PRO A 10 22.65 -14.89 -4.78
N GLU A 11 22.79 -16.01 -5.51
CA GLU A 11 22.38 -16.13 -6.89
C GLU A 11 20.86 -16.28 -7.01
N GLU A 12 20.24 -17.14 -6.19
CA GLU A 12 18.79 -17.28 -6.16
C GLU A 12 18.10 -15.99 -5.72
N ASP A 13 18.64 -15.31 -4.71
CA ASP A 13 18.11 -14.04 -4.21
C ASP A 13 18.06 -12.99 -5.33
N ARG A 14 19.18 -12.79 -6.04
CA ARG A 14 19.23 -11.92 -7.23
C ARG A 14 18.25 -12.33 -8.32
N ALA A 15 18.18 -13.63 -8.63
CA ALA A 15 17.29 -14.13 -9.68
C ALA A 15 15.80 -13.90 -9.37
N PHE A 16 15.41 -13.95 -8.09
CA PHE A 16 14.06 -13.57 -7.67
C PHE A 16 13.82 -12.07 -7.78
N GLN A 17 14.78 -11.23 -7.36
CA GLN A 17 14.66 -9.78 -7.48
C GLN A 17 14.52 -9.35 -8.96
N GLU A 18 15.40 -9.85 -9.82
CA GLU A 18 15.35 -9.59 -11.28
C GLU A 18 14.00 -10.04 -11.87
N PHE A 19 13.55 -11.25 -11.55
CA PHE A 19 12.28 -11.76 -12.04
C PHE A 19 11.09 -10.89 -11.59
N ILE A 20 11.08 -10.45 -10.32
CA ILE A 20 10.04 -9.58 -9.78
C ILE A 20 10.04 -8.23 -10.50
N GLU A 21 11.21 -7.62 -10.68
CA GLU A 21 11.35 -6.35 -11.37
C GLU A 21 10.89 -6.45 -12.84
N GLU A 22 11.31 -7.49 -13.56
CA GLU A 22 10.94 -7.74 -14.96
C GLU A 22 9.42 -7.96 -15.14
N ASN A 23 8.76 -8.63 -14.19
CA ASN A 23 7.36 -9.06 -14.34
C ASN A 23 6.36 -8.12 -13.63
N SER A 24 6.81 -7.23 -12.75
CA SER A 24 5.93 -6.29 -12.04
C SER A 24 6.34 -4.82 -12.16
N GLY A 25 7.57 -4.53 -12.61
CA GLY A 25 8.15 -3.18 -12.58
C GLY A 25 8.50 -2.68 -11.17
N LEU A 26 8.33 -3.51 -10.14
CA LEU A 26 8.62 -3.15 -8.76
C LEU A 26 10.08 -3.47 -8.43
N HIS A 27 10.83 -2.42 -8.09
CA HIS A 27 12.11 -2.60 -7.43
C HIS A 27 11.87 -2.87 -5.93
N LEU A 28 12.40 -3.99 -5.42
CA LEU A 28 12.17 -4.37 -4.03
C LEU A 28 12.98 -3.46 -3.09
N GLU A 29 12.28 -2.87 -2.13
CA GLU A 29 12.89 -2.12 -1.03
C GLU A 29 13.67 -3.05 -0.08
N GLU A 30 14.64 -2.50 0.66
CA GLU A 30 15.53 -3.28 1.53
C GLU A 30 14.79 -4.16 2.57
N HIS A 31 13.62 -3.72 3.03
CA HIS A 31 12.79 -4.52 3.94
C HIS A 31 12.19 -5.75 3.25
N ALA A 32 11.74 -5.60 2.00
CA ALA A 32 11.16 -6.69 1.21
C ALA A 32 12.24 -7.71 0.83
N ILE A 33 13.43 -7.23 0.43
CA ILE A 33 14.61 -8.08 0.16
C ILE A 33 14.95 -8.93 1.40
N ARG A 34 15.00 -8.32 2.60
CA ARG A 34 15.28 -9.06 3.84
C ARG A 34 14.24 -10.14 4.17
N SER A 35 12.99 -9.95 3.73
CA SER A 35 11.89 -10.92 3.93
C SER A 35 11.79 -11.98 2.82
N LEU A 36 12.52 -11.82 1.72
CA LEU A 36 12.34 -12.60 0.50
C LEU A 36 12.47 -14.11 0.73
N ALA A 37 13.49 -14.55 1.47
CA ALA A 37 13.70 -15.96 1.77
C ALA A 37 12.58 -16.58 2.62
N GLU A 38 12.03 -15.84 3.58
CA GLU A 38 10.90 -16.30 4.39
C GLU A 38 9.64 -16.43 3.53
N VAL A 39 9.34 -15.41 2.74
CA VAL A 39 8.16 -15.37 1.87
C VAL A 39 8.22 -16.46 0.79
N VAL A 40 9.35 -16.61 0.10
CA VAL A 40 9.56 -17.70 -0.86
C VAL A 40 9.40 -19.06 -0.18
N GLY A 41 9.90 -19.21 1.05
CA GLY A 41 9.72 -20.43 1.82
C GLY A 41 8.28 -20.75 2.22
N GLU A 42 7.45 -19.73 2.44
CA GLU A 42 6.02 -19.90 2.65
C GLU A 42 5.32 -20.35 1.36
N ARG A 43 5.61 -19.69 0.24
CA ARG A 43 4.98 -19.99 -1.06
C ARG A 43 5.33 -21.38 -1.57
N ILE A 44 6.60 -21.78 -1.47
CA ILE A 44 7.08 -23.13 -1.83
C ILE A 44 6.24 -24.22 -1.15
N LYS A 45 5.89 -24.03 0.13
CA LYS A 45 5.04 -24.98 0.87
C LYS A 45 3.60 -24.96 0.37
N ALA A 46 3.06 -23.78 0.05
CA ALA A 46 1.70 -23.63 -0.47
C ALA A 46 1.53 -24.34 -1.82
N VAL A 47 2.49 -24.18 -2.74
CA VAL A 47 2.45 -24.83 -4.07
C VAL A 47 3.10 -26.21 -4.11
N LYS A 48 3.57 -26.73 -2.96
CA LYS A 48 4.22 -28.04 -2.81
C LYS A 48 5.42 -28.24 -3.75
N VAL A 49 6.25 -27.22 -3.88
CA VAL A 49 7.51 -27.27 -4.62
C VAL A 49 8.66 -27.62 -3.67
N GLU A 50 9.72 -28.24 -4.17
CA GLU A 50 10.80 -28.78 -3.32
C GLU A 50 11.96 -27.81 -3.07
N SER A 51 12.16 -26.81 -3.94
CA SER A 51 13.30 -25.88 -3.82
C SER A 51 13.03 -24.49 -4.39
N PRO A 52 13.78 -23.46 -3.97
CA PRO A 52 13.68 -22.11 -4.53
C PRO A 52 13.91 -22.05 -6.03
N HIS A 53 14.93 -22.73 -6.54
CA HIS A 53 15.16 -22.81 -7.98
C HIS A 53 13.97 -23.42 -8.76
N LYS A 54 13.38 -24.52 -8.25
CA LYS A 54 12.18 -25.11 -8.87
C LYS A 54 10.98 -24.18 -8.78
N TYR A 55 10.88 -23.38 -7.73
CA TYR A 55 9.80 -22.41 -7.55
C TYR A 55 9.93 -21.24 -8.53
N LEU A 56 11.14 -20.73 -8.76
CA LEU A 56 11.38 -19.72 -9.78
C LEU A 56 11.02 -20.25 -11.19
N ASN A 57 11.38 -21.50 -11.50
CA ASN A 57 11.00 -22.13 -12.76
C ASN A 57 9.48 -22.34 -12.86
N PHE A 58 8.82 -22.68 -11.74
CA PHE A 58 7.36 -22.78 -11.66
C PHE A 58 6.69 -21.45 -11.99
N LEU A 59 7.19 -20.33 -11.42
CA LEU A 59 6.68 -18.99 -11.72
C LEU A 59 6.85 -18.61 -13.20
N ARG A 60 8.00 -18.97 -13.80
CA ARG A 60 8.34 -18.60 -15.19
C ARG A 60 7.59 -19.39 -16.25
N PHE A 61 7.46 -20.71 -16.06
CA PHE A 61 7.08 -21.61 -17.15
C PHE A 61 5.80 -22.40 -16.89
N HIS A 62 5.38 -22.55 -15.63
CA HIS A 62 4.18 -23.33 -15.34
C HIS A 62 2.92 -22.51 -15.66
N PRO A 63 1.85 -23.11 -16.23
CA PRO A 63 0.60 -22.40 -16.50
C PRO A 63 0.00 -21.71 -15.26
N GLN A 64 0.11 -22.35 -14.09
CA GLN A 64 -0.35 -21.78 -12.80
C GLN A 64 0.62 -20.74 -12.22
N GLY A 65 1.83 -20.59 -12.77
CA GLY A 65 2.81 -19.60 -12.32
C GLY A 65 2.29 -18.17 -12.42
N LYS A 66 1.44 -17.89 -13.43
CA LYS A 66 0.78 -16.58 -13.60
C LYS A 66 -0.18 -16.24 -12.47
N GLU A 67 -0.86 -17.23 -11.90
CA GLU A 67 -1.78 -17.05 -10.77
C GLU A 67 -1.02 -16.99 -9.44
N GLU A 68 0.12 -17.67 -9.35
CA GLU A 68 0.97 -17.70 -8.16
C GLU A 68 1.80 -16.43 -7.99
N PHE A 69 2.26 -15.80 -9.08
CA PHE A 69 3.10 -14.61 -9.00
C PHE A 69 2.47 -13.45 -8.19
N PRO A 70 1.18 -13.11 -8.38
CA PRO A 70 0.49 -12.15 -7.51
C PRO A 70 0.48 -12.54 -6.02
N GLN A 71 0.43 -13.84 -5.70
CA GLN A 71 0.46 -14.32 -4.30
C GLN A 71 1.83 -14.08 -3.67
N LEU A 72 2.91 -14.30 -4.43
CA LEU A 72 4.26 -13.97 -4.01
C LEU A 72 4.41 -12.46 -3.77
N LEU A 73 4.00 -11.65 -4.75
CA LEU A 73 4.09 -10.20 -4.66
C LEU A 73 3.35 -9.65 -3.44
N ASN A 74 2.11 -10.12 -3.21
CA ASN A 74 1.28 -9.66 -2.09
C ASN A 74 1.93 -9.86 -0.71
N LEU A 75 2.78 -10.88 -0.54
CA LEU A 75 3.51 -11.12 0.71
C LEU A 75 4.78 -10.29 0.83
N LEU A 76 5.40 -9.92 -0.30
CA LEU A 76 6.60 -9.07 -0.34
C LEU A 76 6.27 -7.58 -0.23
N THR A 77 5.13 -7.17 -0.76
CA THR A 77 4.65 -5.79 -0.66
C THR A 77 3.91 -5.63 0.67
N ILE A 78 4.41 -4.78 1.58
CA ILE A 78 3.64 -4.47 2.78
C ILE A 78 2.34 -3.77 2.33
N LYS A 79 1.19 -4.34 2.67
CA LYS A 79 -0.10 -3.62 2.61
C LYS A 79 -0.15 -2.68 3.81
N GLU A 80 0.62 -1.60 3.74
CA GLU A 80 0.55 -0.56 4.76
C GLU A 80 -0.53 0.45 4.39
N THR A 81 -1.75 0.09 4.74
CA THR A 81 -2.85 1.02 4.87
C THR A 81 -3.22 1.09 6.35
N TYR A 82 -2.58 2.02 7.05
CA TYR A 82 -2.98 2.40 8.40
C TYR A 82 -3.54 3.83 8.36
N PHE A 83 -4.50 4.10 9.25
CA PHE A 83 -5.02 5.45 9.42
C PHE A 83 -3.87 6.43 9.67
N PHE A 84 -3.96 7.59 9.02
CA PHE A 84 -2.96 8.66 9.11
C PHE A 84 -1.53 8.23 8.74
N ARG A 85 -1.37 7.47 7.63
CA ARG A 85 -0.09 6.87 7.20
C ARG A 85 1.11 7.80 7.31
N ASN A 86 0.92 9.05 6.89
CA ASN A 86 1.92 10.10 6.98
C ASN A 86 1.46 11.19 7.97
N GLN A 87 1.61 10.90 9.27
CA GLN A 87 1.16 11.82 10.34
C GLN A 87 1.64 13.27 10.16
N PRO A 88 2.90 13.55 9.77
CA PRO A 88 3.33 14.92 9.49
C PRO A 88 2.50 15.62 8.41
N GLN A 89 2.13 14.93 7.34
CA GLN A 89 1.29 15.49 6.28
C GLN A 89 -0.13 15.75 6.78
N PHE A 90 -0.73 14.80 7.50
CA PHE A 90 -2.06 14.99 8.10
C PHE A 90 -2.07 16.08 9.19
N LYS A 91 -0.95 16.29 9.89
CA LYS A 91 -0.79 17.40 10.83
C LYS A 91 -0.81 18.73 10.09
N VAL A 92 -0.01 18.87 9.01
CA VAL A 92 -0.02 20.08 8.18
C VAL A 92 -1.41 20.31 7.55
N LEU A 93 -2.07 19.25 7.09
CA LEU A 93 -3.42 19.32 6.56
C LEU A 93 -4.40 19.91 7.57
N ARG A 94 -4.42 19.39 8.80
CA ARG A 94 -5.33 19.84 9.87
C ARG A 94 -4.99 21.22 10.44
N GLU A 95 -3.72 21.51 10.66
CA GLU A 95 -3.30 22.72 11.37
C GLU A 95 -3.13 23.94 10.45
N LYS A 96 -2.90 23.72 9.16
CA LYS A 96 -2.60 24.81 8.21
C LYS A 96 -3.54 24.83 7.01
N ILE A 97 -3.58 23.74 6.24
CA ILE A 97 -4.24 23.74 4.93
C ILE A 97 -5.76 23.86 5.05
N LEU A 98 -6.41 22.97 5.81
CA LEU A 98 -7.86 22.98 5.98
C LEU A 98 -8.37 24.29 6.61
N PRO A 99 -7.79 24.80 7.72
CA PRO A 99 -8.19 26.08 8.30
C PRO A 99 -8.10 27.25 7.30
N GLU A 100 -7.05 27.27 6.47
CA GLU A 100 -6.87 28.32 5.47
C GLU A 100 -7.94 28.26 4.37
N ILE A 101 -8.22 27.08 3.82
CA ILE A 101 -9.26 26.87 2.81
C ILE A 101 -10.63 27.26 3.36
N ILE A 102 -10.94 26.80 4.58
CA ILE A 102 -12.20 27.10 5.27
C ILE A 102 -12.38 28.60 5.45
N LYS A 103 -11.33 29.30 5.93
CA LYS A 103 -11.36 30.75 6.14
C LYS A 103 -11.59 31.52 4.84
N ARG A 104 -10.98 31.09 3.73
CA ARG A 104 -11.17 31.72 2.41
C ARG A 104 -12.62 31.57 1.94
N LYS A 105 -13.15 30.35 1.91
CA LYS A 105 -14.52 30.06 1.46
C LYS A 105 -15.59 30.67 2.36
N THR A 106 -15.37 30.72 3.68
CA THR A 106 -16.32 31.36 4.61
C THR A 106 -16.38 32.88 4.40
N LYS A 107 -15.26 33.54 4.07
CA LYS A 107 -15.22 34.97 3.78
C LYS A 107 -15.98 35.36 2.52
N GLU A 108 -16.04 34.45 1.55
CA GLU A 108 -16.80 34.64 0.30
C GLU A 108 -18.32 34.58 0.52
N ARG A 109 -18.79 34.32 1.76
CA ARG A 109 -20.22 34.30 2.18
C ARG A 109 -21.11 33.44 1.28
N LEU A 110 -20.55 32.37 0.71
CA LEU A 110 -21.32 31.41 -0.05
C LEU A 110 -22.14 30.57 0.92
N TYR A 111 -23.47 30.70 0.86
CA TYR A 111 -24.38 29.71 1.43
C TYR A 111 -24.03 28.35 0.81
N HIS A 112 -23.75 27.34 1.63
CA HIS A 112 -23.27 26.01 1.23
C HIS A 112 -21.88 26.00 0.57
N SER A 113 -20.83 26.10 1.39
CA SER A 113 -19.45 26.01 0.90
C SER A 113 -19.08 24.57 0.53
N GLN A 114 -18.60 24.35 -0.69
CA GLN A 114 -18.17 23.03 -1.13
C GLN A 114 -16.68 22.77 -0.85
N LEU A 115 -16.35 21.59 -0.32
CA LEU A 115 -15.00 21.09 -0.11
C LEU A 115 -14.84 19.72 -0.80
N ARG A 116 -13.94 19.63 -1.78
CA ARG A 116 -13.68 18.40 -2.54
C ARG A 116 -12.24 17.97 -2.36
N LEU A 117 -12.02 16.70 -2.04
CA LEU A 117 -10.69 16.10 -1.90
C LEU A 117 -10.60 14.86 -2.78
N TRP A 118 -9.40 14.55 -3.26
CA TRP A 118 -9.12 13.33 -4.01
C TRP A 118 -7.96 12.57 -3.34
N SER A 119 -8.20 11.33 -2.92
CA SER A 119 -7.20 10.39 -2.43
C SER A 119 -6.87 9.42 -3.57
N ALA A 120 -5.88 9.79 -4.39
CA ALA A 120 -5.49 8.98 -5.54
C ALA A 120 -4.68 7.75 -5.09
N GLY A 121 -5.11 6.55 -5.50
CA GLY A 121 -4.44 5.31 -5.13
C GLY A 121 -4.75 4.83 -3.71
N CYS A 122 -5.95 5.11 -3.21
CA CYS A 122 -6.40 4.63 -1.91
C CYS A 122 -6.62 3.11 -1.96
N SER A 123 -5.73 2.34 -1.32
CA SER A 123 -5.74 0.88 -1.39
C SER A 123 -7.03 0.26 -0.81
N SER A 124 -7.15 0.13 0.51
CA SER A 124 -8.36 -0.41 1.18
C SER A 124 -9.26 0.67 1.80
N GLY A 125 -8.96 1.95 1.57
CA GLY A 125 -9.81 3.09 1.96
C GLY A 125 -9.45 3.80 3.28
N GLU A 126 -8.39 3.39 3.98
CA GLU A 126 -7.99 3.99 5.26
C GLU A 126 -7.57 5.46 5.11
N GLU A 127 -6.97 5.84 3.98
CA GLU A 127 -6.60 7.22 3.67
C GLU A 127 -7.80 8.16 3.48
N PRO A 128 -8.79 7.89 2.61
CA PRO A 128 -9.97 8.75 2.48
C PRO A 128 -10.76 8.85 3.79
N TYR A 129 -10.79 7.80 4.62
CA TYR A 129 -11.37 7.91 5.96
C TYR A 129 -10.52 8.78 6.91
N SER A 130 -9.18 8.71 6.84
CA SER A 130 -8.29 9.61 7.60
C SER A 130 -8.50 11.08 7.21
N LEU A 131 -8.76 11.35 5.93
CA LEU A 131 -9.15 12.67 5.44
C LEU A 131 -10.51 13.11 6.02
N ALA A 132 -11.52 12.23 5.99
CA ALA A 132 -12.83 12.52 6.56
C ALA A 132 -12.76 12.86 8.06
N MET A 133 -11.99 12.08 8.84
CA MET A 133 -11.76 12.33 10.27
C MET A 133 -11.08 13.68 10.48
N SER A 134 -10.05 13.99 9.69
CA SER A 134 -9.33 15.27 9.75
C SER A 134 -10.23 16.46 9.46
N ILE A 135 -11.13 16.35 8.48
CA ILE A 135 -12.08 17.41 8.14
C ILE A 135 -13.09 17.62 9.27
N ARG A 136 -13.61 16.53 9.86
CA ARG A 136 -14.53 16.59 11.01
C ARG A 136 -13.92 17.29 12.21
N GLU A 137 -12.62 17.13 12.46
CA GLU A 137 -11.92 17.78 13.57
C GLU A 137 -11.76 19.29 13.37
N VAL A 138 -11.64 19.74 12.11
CA VAL A 138 -11.40 21.16 11.80
C VAL A 138 -12.69 21.94 11.56
N ILE A 139 -13.73 21.32 10.96
CA ILE A 139 -15.01 21.98 10.68
C ILE A 139 -15.94 21.87 11.89
N SER A 140 -16.26 23.01 12.50
CA SER A 140 -17.16 23.10 13.66
C SER A 140 -18.61 22.70 13.35
N ASN A 141 -19.16 23.14 12.21
CA ASN A 141 -20.51 22.79 11.77
C ASN A 141 -20.50 22.22 10.35
N LEU A 142 -20.61 20.89 10.24
CA LEU A 142 -20.61 20.21 8.94
C LEU A 142 -21.82 20.54 8.07
N LYS A 143 -22.94 21.02 8.64
CA LYS A 143 -24.17 21.31 7.86
C LYS A 143 -24.00 22.49 6.90
N ASP A 144 -23.02 23.35 7.16
CA ASP A 144 -22.73 24.51 6.32
C ASP A 144 -21.88 24.14 5.09
N TRP A 145 -21.47 22.86 5.00
CA TRP A 145 -20.52 22.35 4.03
C TRP A 145 -21.07 21.18 3.23
N GLU A 146 -20.83 21.20 1.92
CA GLU A 146 -20.94 20.02 1.07
C GLU A 146 -19.54 19.43 0.91
N ILE A 147 -19.32 18.23 1.43
CA ILE A 147 -17.99 17.59 1.48
C ILE A 147 -18.00 16.34 0.61
N GLU A 148 -17.09 16.28 -0.36
CA GLU A 148 -16.88 15.14 -1.24
C GLU A 148 -15.43 14.66 -1.11
N ILE A 149 -15.24 13.36 -0.87
CA ILE A 149 -13.92 12.71 -0.90
C ILE A 149 -13.99 11.65 -2.00
N LEU A 150 -13.30 11.92 -3.10
CA LEU A 150 -13.09 10.97 -4.17
C LEU A 150 -11.90 10.09 -3.80
N ALA A 151 -12.05 8.79 -4.02
CA ALA A 151 -11.10 7.78 -3.63
C ALA A 151 -10.86 6.82 -4.81
#